data_AF-A0A948EGB2-F1
#
_entry.id   AF-A0A948EGB2-F1
#
_cell.length_a   1.000
_cell.length_b   1.000
_cell.length_c   1.000
_cell.angle_alpha   90.00
_cell.angle_beta   90.00
_cell.angle_gamma   90.00
#
_symmetry.space_group_name_H-M   'P 1'
#
loop_
_entity.id
_entity.type
_entity.pdbx_description
1 polymer ?
#
loop_
_entity_poly.entity_id
_entity_poly.type
_entity_poly.pdbx_seq_one_letter_code
_entity_poly.pdbx_strand_id
1 'polypeptide(L)'
;MQSIIWALIAAIGYGISSPLAKIAFNKELHTHGFTFSYGIALILFSAPSIIAAGGFGVIFPTTGALWFGIASGGICALGLMAHAEALSIKTSLVSVVAILAATYPLISSAISLPLMGEAEKLEIPRLLIGAVLIIMGGYLTATSIK
;
A
#
# COMPACT_ATOMS: atom_id res chain seq x y z
N MET A 1 -10.00 11.17 15.06
CA MET A 1 -8.69 11.86 15.21
C MET A 1 -7.52 10.87 15.15
N GLN A 2 -7.56 9.74 15.87
CA GLN A 2 -6.50 8.73 15.84
C GLN A 2 -6.31 8.04 14.48
N SER A 3 -7.38 7.81 13.71
CA SER A 3 -7.30 7.29 12.33
C SER A 3 -6.52 8.21 11.37
N ILE A 4 -6.68 9.54 11.53
CA ILE A 4 -5.96 10.54 10.73
C ILE A 4 -4.47 10.50 11.05
N ILE A 5 -4.11 10.35 12.33
CA ILE A 5 -2.70 10.24 12.75
C ILE A 5 -2.04 9.01 12.12
N TRP A 6 -2.69 7.84 12.18
CA TRP A 6 -2.16 6.63 11.54
C TRP A 6 -2.07 6.75 10.02
N ALA A 7 -3.04 7.40 9.37
CA ALA A 7 -2.99 7.67 7.94
C ALA A 7 -1.83 8.60 7.56
N LEU A 8 -1.54 9.62 8.39
CA LEU A 8 -0.40 10.52 8.20
C LEU A 8 0.93 9.78 8.37
N ILE A 9 1.07 8.95 9.40
CA ILE A 9 2.26 8.13 9.63
C ILE A 9 2.49 7.19 8.43
N ALA A 10 1.43 6.53 7.94
CA ALA A 10 1.50 5.69 6.76
C ALA A 10 1.93 6.49 5.52
N ALA A 11 1.33 7.65 5.27
CA ALA A 11 1.66 8.51 4.13
C ALA A 11 3.13 8.96 4.15
N ILE A 12 3.64 9.37 5.31
CA ILE A 12 5.06 9.74 5.49
C ILE A 12 5.95 8.52 5.26
N GLY A 13 5.61 7.37 5.84
CA GLY A 13 6.34 6.12 5.66
C GLY A 13 6.43 5.71 4.19
N TYR A 14 5.31 5.73 3.47
CA TYR A 14 5.27 5.44 2.03
C TYR A 14 6.08 6.45 1.22
N GLY A 15 5.97 7.75 1.55
CA GLY A 15 6.71 8.83 0.89
C GLY A 15 8.22 8.70 1.01
N ILE A 16 8.73 8.23 2.15
CA ILE A 16 10.18 8.01 2.38
C ILE A 16 10.62 6.66 1.78
N SER A 17 9.77 5.63 1.84
CA SER A 17 10.14 4.27 1.40
C SER A 17 10.45 4.18 -0.10
N SER A 18 9.70 4.89 -0.95
CA SER A 18 9.83 4.76 -2.41
C SER A 18 11.19 5.30 -2.93
N PRO A 19 11.67 6.49 -2.50
CA PRO A 19 13.03 6.95 -2.81
C PRO A 19 14.12 6.04 -2.27
N LEU A 20 14.00 5.55 -1.03
CA LEU A 20 15.00 4.67 -0.43
C LEU A 20 15.08 3.32 -1.17
N ALA A 21 13.93 2.75 -1.55
CA ALA A 21 13.87 1.55 -2.37
C ALA A 21 14.55 1.78 -3.74
N LYS A 22 14.29 2.93 -4.39
CA LYS A 22 14.95 3.29 -5.65
C LYS A 22 16.47 3.36 -5.50
N ILE A 23 16.97 3.99 -4.43
CA ILE A 23 18.40 4.05 -4.13
C ILE A 23 18.97 2.65 -3.92
N ALA A 24 18.27 1.78 -3.21
CA ALA A 24 18.69 0.40 -2.98
C ALA A 24 18.78 -0.40 -4.31
N PHE A 25 17.78 -0.26 -5.19
CA PHE A 25 17.80 -0.89 -6.52
C PHE A 25 18.92 -0.35 -7.41
N ASN A 26 19.20 0.96 -7.34
CA ASN A 26 20.35 1.55 -8.04
C ASN A 26 21.70 1.06 -7.49
N LYS A 27 21.74 0.55 -6.26
CA LYS A 27 22.88 -0.13 -5.64
C LYS A 27 22.83 -1.65 -5.81
N GLU A 28 22.19 -2.13 -6.88
CA GLU A 28 22.16 -3.54 -7.30
C GLU A 28 21.38 -4.48 -6.37
N LEU A 29 20.55 -3.95 -5.46
CA LEU A 29 19.62 -4.81 -4.73
C LEU A 29 18.60 -5.42 -5.70
N HIS A 30 18.46 -6.74 -5.68
CA HIS A 30 17.43 -7.40 -6.46
C HIS A 30 16.03 -7.18 -5.86
N THR A 31 15.05 -7.03 -6.72
CA THR A 31 13.64 -6.81 -6.38
C THR A 31 13.10 -7.89 -5.45
N HIS A 32 13.40 -9.16 -5.74
CA HIS A 32 12.99 -10.29 -4.89
C HIS A 32 13.62 -10.25 -3.49
N GLY A 33 14.89 -9.83 -3.39
CA GLY A 33 15.57 -9.67 -2.11
C GLY A 33 14.97 -8.53 -1.28
N PHE A 34 14.61 -7.43 -1.94
CA PHE A 34 13.90 -6.32 -1.30
C PHE A 34 12.52 -6.74 -0.80
N THR A 35 11.70 -7.40 -1.63
CA THR A 35 10.35 -7.84 -1.22
C THR A 35 10.42 -8.88 -0.09
N PHE A 36 11.40 -9.78 -0.13
CA PHE A 36 11.59 -10.78 0.92
C PHE A 36 12.01 -10.16 2.25
N SER A 37 13.00 -9.27 2.23
CA SER A 37 13.46 -8.54 3.44
C SER A 37 12.37 -7.64 4.03
N TYR A 38 11.54 -7.01 3.19
CA TYR A 38 10.35 -6.29 3.62
C TYR A 38 9.35 -7.21 4.34
N GLY A 39 9.07 -8.40 3.79
CA GLY A 39 8.21 -9.39 4.43
C GLY A 39 8.73 -9.83 5.81
N ILE A 40 10.03 -10.09 5.93
CA ILE A 40 10.66 -10.41 7.23
C ILE A 40 10.50 -9.25 8.21
N ALA A 41 10.78 -8.01 7.77
CA ALA A 41 10.65 -6.83 8.63
C ALA A 41 9.21 -6.68 9.15
N LEU A 42 8.20 -6.88 8.30
CA LEU A 42 6.79 -6.85 8.72
C LEU A 42 6.47 -7.90 9.78
N ILE A 43 6.97 -9.13 9.64
CA ILE A 43 6.78 -10.18 10.66
C ILE A 43 7.42 -9.75 11.99
N LEU A 44 8.63 -9.22 11.96
CA LEU A 44 9.34 -8.78 13.17
C LEU A 44 8.67 -7.60 13.85
N PHE A 45 8.18 -6.62 13.09
CA PHE A 45 7.48 -5.45 13.65
C PHE A 45 6.06 -5.78 14.12
N SER A 46 5.42 -6.80 13.54
CA SER A 46 4.09 -7.25 13.98
C SER A 46 4.14 -8.21 15.17
N ALA A 47 5.23 -8.94 15.38
CA ALA A 47 5.35 -9.92 16.47
C ALA A 47 5.04 -9.34 17.88
N PRO A 48 5.52 -8.14 18.29
CA PRO A 48 5.15 -7.54 19.57
C PRO A 48 3.65 -7.28 19.71
N SER A 49 2.99 -6.88 18.61
CA SER A 49 1.54 -6.62 18.62
C SER A 49 0.72 -7.91 18.75
N ILE A 50 1.22 -9.02 18.20
CA ILE A 50 0.61 -10.36 18.35
C ILE A 50 0.72 -10.83 19.80
N ILE A 51 1.89 -10.64 20.42
CA ILE A 51 2.11 -10.98 21.84
C ILE A 51 1.20 -10.15 22.74
N ALA A 52 1.06 -8.85 22.45
CA ALA A 52 0.19 -7.94 23.21
C ALA A 52 -1.32 -8.23 23.02
N ALA A 53 -1.74 -8.78 21.88
CA ALA A 53 -3.14 -9.04 21.54
C ALA A 53 -3.68 -10.40 22.03
N GLY A 54 -2.91 -11.16 22.81
CA GLY A 54 -3.34 -12.47 23.34
C GLY A 54 -2.60 -13.69 22.77
N GLY A 55 -1.49 -13.49 22.07
CA GLY A 55 -0.57 -14.55 21.65
C GLY A 55 -1.01 -15.30 20.38
N PHE A 56 -0.47 -16.52 20.19
CA PHE A 56 -0.61 -17.29 18.95
C PHE A 56 -2.05 -17.69 18.58
N GLY A 57 -3.00 -17.61 19.52
CA GLY A 57 -4.43 -17.87 19.27
C GLY A 57 -5.07 -16.88 18.28
N VAL A 58 -4.49 -15.70 18.09
CA VAL A 58 -4.95 -14.68 17.12
C VAL A 58 -4.39 -14.92 15.71
N ILE A 59 -3.32 -15.72 15.57
CA ILE A 59 -2.68 -16.04 14.29
C ILE A 59 -3.47 -17.10 13.52
N PHE A 60 -4.15 -17.99 14.24
CA PHE A 60 -4.97 -19.08 13.68
C PHE A 60 -6.44 -18.92 14.08
N PRO A 61 -7.13 -17.87 13.61
CA PRO A 61 -8.56 -17.71 13.87
C PRO A 61 -9.38 -18.80 13.18
N THR A 62 -10.67 -18.89 13.50
CA THR A 62 -11.62 -19.80 12.85
C THR A 62 -11.52 -19.74 11.32
N THR A 63 -11.71 -20.89 10.66
CA THR A 63 -11.28 -21.20 9.29
C THR A 63 -11.60 -20.11 8.24
N GLY A 64 -12.74 -19.44 8.33
CA GLY A 64 -13.12 -18.37 7.39
C GLY A 64 -12.23 -17.12 7.45
N ALA A 65 -11.91 -16.61 8.65
CA ALA A 65 -11.11 -15.39 8.81
C ALA A 65 -9.66 -15.61 8.37
N LEU A 66 -9.14 -16.82 8.59
CA LEU A 66 -7.81 -17.21 8.13
C LEU A 66 -7.72 -17.17 6.59
N TRP A 67 -8.74 -17.66 5.88
CA TRP A 67 -8.76 -17.63 4.41
C TRP A 67 -8.79 -16.21 3.83
N PHE A 68 -9.61 -15.31 4.39
CA PHE A 68 -9.61 -13.91 3.96
C PHE A 68 -8.30 -13.20 4.30
N GLY A 69 -7.68 -13.54 5.45
CA GLY A 69 -6.36 -13.06 5.82
C GLY A 69 -5.28 -13.51 4.83
N ILE A 70 -5.28 -14.79 4.45
CA ILE A 70 -4.35 -15.35 3.44
C ILE A 70 -4.57 -14.69 2.07
N ALA A 71 -5.82 -14.58 1.62
CA ALA A 71 -6.15 -13.97 0.34
C ALA A 71 -5.72 -12.49 0.28
N SER A 72 -6.05 -11.72 1.32
CA SER A 72 -5.62 -10.33 1.46
C SER A 72 -4.09 -10.20 1.50
N GLY A 73 -3.42 -11.04 2.30
CA GLY A 73 -1.96 -11.08 2.37
C GLY A 73 -1.30 -11.39 1.03
N GLY A 74 -1.85 -12.35 0.26
CA GLY A 74 -1.39 -12.68 -1.08
C GLY A 74 -1.53 -11.52 -2.07
N ILE A 75 -2.69 -10.84 -2.08
CA ILE A 75 -2.92 -9.66 -2.93
C ILE A 75 -1.96 -8.52 -2.55
N CYS A 76 -1.76 -8.27 -1.26
CA CYS A 76 -0.82 -7.27 -0.77
C CYS A 76 0.63 -7.59 -1.19
N ALA A 77 1.04 -8.86 -1.12
CA ALA A 77 2.38 -9.29 -1.55
C ALA A 77 2.58 -9.10 -3.06
N LEU A 78 1.58 -9.43 -3.88
CA LEU A 78 1.62 -9.19 -5.33
C LEU A 78 1.69 -7.69 -5.66
N GLY A 79 0.89 -6.87 -4.98
CA GLY A 79 0.92 -5.41 -5.16
C GLY A 79 2.26 -4.80 -4.78
N LEU A 80 2.87 -5.26 -3.68
CA LEU A 80 4.21 -4.85 -3.26
C LEU A 80 5.27 -5.27 -4.29
N MET A 81 5.20 -6.50 -4.81
CA MET A 81 6.13 -6.99 -5.82
C MET A 81 6.06 -6.16 -7.10
N ALA A 82 4.85 -5.90 -7.60
CA ALA A 82 4.64 -5.05 -8.77
C ALA A 82 5.16 -3.61 -8.55
N HIS A 83 4.94 -3.05 -7.36
CA HIS A 83 5.46 -1.73 -7.00
C HIS A 83 7.00 -1.70 -6.95
N ALA A 84 7.61 -2.73 -6.34
CA ALA A 84 9.06 -2.87 -6.26
C ALA A 84 9.69 -3.04 -7.66
N GLU A 85 9.07 -3.84 -8.53
CA GLU A 85 9.50 -3.98 -9.93
C GLU A 85 9.43 -2.66 -10.67
N ALA A 86 8.31 -1.93 -10.57
CA ALA A 86 8.17 -0.62 -11.17
C ALA A 86 9.24 0.37 -10.70
N LEU A 87 9.59 0.36 -9.42
CA LEU A 87 10.69 1.17 -8.87
C LEU A 87 12.08 0.71 -9.35
N SER A 88 12.28 -0.59 -9.55
CA SER A 88 13.59 -1.14 -9.98
C SER A 88 13.97 -0.78 -11.42
N ILE A 89 13.01 -0.44 -12.27
CA ILE A 89 13.25 -0.01 -13.66
C ILE A 89 14.09 1.28 -13.65
N LYS A 90 15.30 1.25 -14.21
CA LYS A 90 16.26 2.39 -14.13
C LYS A 90 15.68 3.73 -14.60
N THR A 91 14.86 3.71 -15.64
CA THR A 91 14.23 4.91 -16.22
C THR A 91 12.96 5.37 -15.52
N SER A 92 12.43 4.61 -14.54
CA SER A 92 11.19 5.00 -13.87
C SER A 92 11.40 6.14 -12.88
N LEU A 93 10.53 7.14 -12.98
CA LEU A 93 10.43 8.24 -12.03
C LEU A 93 9.71 7.76 -10.77
N VAL A 94 10.35 7.90 -9.60
CA VAL A 94 9.78 7.51 -8.30
C VAL A 94 8.44 8.19 -8.05
N SER A 95 8.33 9.46 -8.43
CA SER A 95 7.10 10.24 -8.35
C SER A 95 5.98 9.56 -9.12
N VAL A 96 6.19 9.22 -10.40
CA VAL A 96 5.19 8.56 -11.27
C VAL A 96 4.73 7.23 -10.67
N VAL A 97 5.67 6.40 -10.20
CA VAL A 97 5.33 5.10 -9.59
C VAL A 97 4.53 5.28 -8.29
N ALA A 98 4.90 6.25 -7.45
CA ALA A 98 4.20 6.57 -6.21
C ALA A 98 2.79 7.14 -6.47
N ILE A 99 2.60 7.94 -7.51
CA ILE A 99 1.31 8.53 -7.88
C ILE A 99 0.35 7.47 -8.43
N LEU A 100 0.84 6.61 -9.32
CA LEU A 100 0.03 5.50 -9.82
C LEU A 100 -0.37 4.57 -8.68
N ALA A 101 0.54 4.28 -7.76
CA ALA A 101 0.22 3.56 -6.53
C ALA A 101 -0.86 4.31 -5.73
N ALA A 102 -0.74 5.62 -5.54
CA ALA A 102 -1.68 6.45 -4.77
C ALA A 102 -3.12 6.51 -5.33
N THR A 103 -3.40 5.91 -6.50
CA THR A 103 -4.77 5.70 -6.99
C THR A 103 -5.49 4.52 -6.33
N TYR A 104 -4.77 3.64 -5.61
CA TYR A 104 -5.36 2.48 -4.92
C TYR A 104 -6.53 2.79 -3.98
N PRO A 105 -6.59 3.95 -3.27
CA PRO A 105 -7.74 4.26 -2.41
C PRO A 105 -9.03 4.46 -3.19
N LEU A 106 -8.95 4.90 -4.45
CA LEU A 106 -10.12 5.04 -5.33
C LEU A 106 -10.69 3.68 -5.70
N ILE A 107 -9.80 2.75 -6.06
CA ILE A 107 -10.14 1.34 -6.35
C ILE A 107 -10.72 0.69 -5.09
N SER A 108 -10.08 0.89 -3.93
CA SER A 108 -10.55 0.38 -2.65
C SER A 108 -11.93 0.90 -2.28
N SER A 109 -12.19 2.20 -2.43
CA SER A 109 -13.49 2.81 -2.12
C SER A 109 -14.61 2.30 -3.03
N ALA A 110 -14.31 2.10 -4.32
CA ALA A 110 -15.26 1.58 -5.30
C ALA A 110 -15.62 0.11 -5.06
N ILE A 111 -14.70 -0.69 -4.50
CA ILE A 111 -14.89 -2.13 -4.26
C ILE A 111 -15.44 -2.39 -2.84
N SER A 112 -14.92 -1.70 -1.83
CA SER A 112 -15.23 -1.97 -0.41
C SER A 112 -16.66 -1.61 -0.02
N LEU A 113 -17.16 -0.45 -0.44
CA LEU A 113 -18.51 0.00 -0.06
C LEU A 113 -19.61 -0.95 -0.57
N PRO A 114 -19.58 -1.43 -1.83
CA PRO A 114 -20.50 -2.48 -2.28
C PRO A 114 -20.34 -3.81 -1.52
N LEU A 115 -19.11 -4.26 -1.27
CA LEU A 115 -18.86 -5.52 -0.56
C LEU A 115 -19.28 -5.47 0.91
N MET A 116 -19.35 -4.28 1.50
CA MET A 116 -19.83 -4.05 2.87
C MET A 116 -21.34 -3.77 2.94
N GLY A 117 -22.06 -3.81 1.80
CA GLY A 117 -23.49 -3.50 1.74
C GLY A 117 -23.81 -2.01 1.90
N GLU A 118 -22.82 -1.13 1.77
CA GLU A 118 -22.92 0.32 1.99
C GLU A 118 -22.83 1.12 0.69
N ALA A 119 -23.23 0.51 -0.45
CA ALA A 119 -23.14 1.13 -1.77
C ALA A 119 -23.85 2.49 -1.86
N GLU A 120 -24.91 2.68 -1.08
CA GLU A 120 -25.68 3.94 -1.00
C GLU A 120 -24.88 5.12 -0.42
N LYS A 121 -23.80 4.86 0.33
CA LYS A 121 -22.89 5.90 0.85
C LYS A 121 -21.90 6.38 -0.22
N LEU A 122 -21.86 5.72 -1.38
CA LEU A 122 -20.97 6.06 -2.48
C LEU A 122 -21.57 7.19 -3.33
N GLU A 123 -21.18 8.43 -3.05
CA GLU A 123 -21.49 9.55 -3.92
C GLU A 123 -20.56 9.56 -5.15
N ILE A 124 -20.94 8.81 -6.19
CA ILE A 124 -20.15 8.63 -7.43
C ILE A 124 -19.62 9.96 -7.99
N PRO A 125 -20.41 11.05 -8.11
CA PRO A 125 -19.89 12.31 -8.65
C PRO A 125 -18.76 12.91 -7.80
N ARG A 126 -18.85 12.86 -6.48
CA ARG A 126 -17.80 13.38 -5.58
C ARG A 126 -16.57 12.49 -5.59
N LEU A 127 -16.76 11.17 -5.66
CA LEU A 127 -15.66 10.21 -5.80
C LEU A 127 -14.87 10.46 -7.10
N LEU A 128 -15.56 10.68 -8.22
CA LEU A 128 -14.92 10.97 -9.51
C LEU A 128 -14.15 12.29 -9.47
N ILE A 129 -14.72 13.34 -8.87
CA ILE A 129 -14.00 14.62 -8.70
C ILE A 129 -12.75 14.43 -7.84
N GLY A 130 -12.86 13.72 -6.72
CA GLY A 130 -11.73 13.37 -5.87
C GLY A 130 -10.66 12.57 -6.62
N ALA A 131 -11.07 11.61 -7.44
CA ALA A 131 -10.19 10.82 -8.30
C ALA A 131 -9.40 11.70 -9.28
N VAL A 132 -10.10 12.59 -9.99
CA VAL A 132 -9.47 13.51 -10.93
C VAL A 132 -8.47 14.42 -10.21
N LEU A 133 -8.82 14.96 -9.04
CA LEU A 133 -7.92 15.82 -8.27
C LEU A 133 -6.66 15.08 -7.80
N ILE A 134 -6.78 13.81 -7.35
CA ILE A 134 -5.63 12.99 -6.96
C ILE A 134 -4.73 12.70 -8.16
N ILE A 135 -5.31 12.30 -9.30
CA ILE A 135 -4.54 12.01 -10.53
C ILE A 135 -3.84 13.28 -11.04
N MET A 136 -4.56 14.40 -11.10
CA MET A 136 -4.00 15.68 -11.59
C MET A 136 -2.93 16.22 -10.64
N GLY A 137 -3.17 16.24 -9.32
CA GLY A 137 -2.19 16.67 -8.34
C GLY A 137 -0.94 15.79 -8.34
N GLY A 138 -1.14 14.47 -8.51
CA GLY A 138 -0.05 13.53 -8.76
C GLY A 138 0.72 13.90 -10.01
N TYR A 139 0.08 13.93 -11.18
CA TYR A 139 0.73 14.27 -12.45
C TYR A 139 1.54 15.58 -12.37
N LEU A 140 0.96 16.64 -11.80
CA LEU A 140 1.66 17.91 -11.58
C LEU A 140 2.93 17.73 -10.73
N THR A 141 2.86 16.94 -9.66
CA THR A 141 4.01 16.61 -8.80
C THR A 141 5.05 15.75 -9.52
N ALA A 142 4.65 14.85 -10.42
CA ALA A 142 5.59 14.07 -11.23
C ALA A 142 6.35 14.95 -12.23
N THR A 143 5.64 15.88 -12.88
CA THR A 143 6.20 16.78 -13.90
C THR A 143 6.91 18.02 -13.35
N SER A 144 6.82 18.27 -12.03
CA SER A 144 7.53 19.39 -11.39
C SER A 144 9.02 19.12 -11.16
N ILE A 145 9.45 17.87 -11.37
CA ILE A 145 10.83 17.43 -11.23
C ILE A 145 11.35 17.09 -12.64
N LYS A 146 12.42 17.78 -13.06
CA LYS A 146 13.10 17.55 -14.34
C LYS A 146 14.00 16.33 -14.30
#